data_AF-A0A7V2G0B6-F1
#
_entry.id   AF-A0A7V2G0B6-F1
#
_cell.length_a   1.000
_cell.length_b   1.000
_cell.length_c   1.000
_cell.angle_alpha   90.00
_cell.angle_beta   90.00
_cell.angle_gamma   90.00
#
_symmetry.space_group_name_H-M   'P 1'
#
loop_
_entity.id
_entity.type
_entity.pdbx_description
1 polymer ?
#
loop_
_entity_poly.entity_id
_entity_poly.type
_entity_poly.pdbx_seq_one_letter_code
_entity_poly.pdbx_strand_id
1 'polypeptide(L)' 'MFADRTAEIAAMKKSWAGDQRWRGIRRPYTAEDVLRLRGRLRIEYTLARLGAEKLWHLMHRED' A
#
# COMPACT_ATOMS: atom_id res chain seq x y z
N MET A 1 -15.83 -16.32 2.81
CA MET A 1 -14.45 -16.58 3.28
C MET A 1 -13.84 -15.23 3.61
N PHE A 2 -13.73 -14.87 4.89
CA PHE A 2 -13.15 -13.58 5.28
C PHE A 2 -11.64 -13.64 4.98
N ALA A 3 -11.10 -12.62 4.31
CA ALA A 3 -9.67 -12.54 4.03
C ALA A 3 -8.88 -12.66 5.35
N ASP A 4 -7.89 -13.56 5.37
CA ASP A 4 -7.06 -13.78 6.54
C ASP A 4 -6.22 -12.52 6.81
N ARG A 5 -6.53 -11.84 7.92
CA ARG A 5 -5.83 -10.61 8.35
C ARG A 5 -4.32 -10.83 8.45
N THR A 6 -3.89 -12.02 8.84
CA THR A 6 -2.47 -12.36 8.97
C THR A 6 -1.77 -12.32 7.61
N ALA A 7 -2.40 -12.90 6.59
CA ALA A 7 -1.91 -12.86 5.22
C ALA A 7 -1.86 -11.42 4.67
N GLU A 8 -2.83 -10.57 5.02
CA GLU A 8 -2.83 -9.17 4.61
C GLU A 8 -1.72 -8.34 5.26
N ILE A 9 -1.45 -8.54 6.55
CA ILE A 9 -0.33 -7.91 7.27
C ILE A 9 0.98 -8.29 6.55
N ALA A 10 1.17 -9.59 6.30
CA ALA A 10 2.37 -10.10 5.64
C ALA A 10 2.54 -9.52 4.23
N ALA A 11 1.46 -9.45 3.44
CA ALA A 11 1.48 -8.85 2.11
C ALA A 11 1.85 -7.35 2.15
N MET A 12 1.29 -6.59 3.10
CA MET A 12 1.60 -5.17 3.24
C MET A 12 3.05 -4.93 3.68
N LYS A 13 3.55 -5.71 4.64
CA LYS A 13 4.96 -5.68 5.06
C LYS A 13 5.90 -6.00 3.89
N LYS A 14 5.56 -7.03 3.09
CA LYS A 14 6.32 -7.40 1.88
C LYS A 14 6.33 -6.26 0.85
N SER A 15 5.19 -5.61 0.60
CA SER A 15 5.12 -4.45 -0.30
C SER A 15 6.01 -3.32 0.20
N TRP A 16 5.92 -2.94 1.47
CA TRP A 16 6.74 -1.85 2.02
C TRP A 16 8.25 -2.12 1.98
N ALA A 17 8.66 -3.38 2.11
CA ALA A 17 10.07 -3.78 2.06
C ALA A 17 10.61 -3.95 0.63
N GLY A 18 9.78 -4.46 -0.29
CA GLY A 18 10.23 -4.86 -1.63
C GLY A 18 9.97 -3.82 -2.72
N ASP A 19 8.97 -2.96 -2.56
CA ASP A 19 8.58 -2.01 -3.60
C ASP A 19 9.47 -0.76 -3.58
N GLN A 20 10.03 -0.42 -4.75
CA GLN A 20 10.80 0.82 -4.94
C GLN A 20 9.98 2.06 -4.57
N ARG A 21 8.66 2.00 -4.72
CA ARG A 21 7.73 3.07 -4.34
C ARG A 21 7.89 3.54 -2.89
N TRP A 22 8.28 2.63 -2.01
CA TRP A 22 8.38 2.85 -0.57
C TRP A 22 9.81 3.01 -0.06
N ARG A 23 10.82 2.95 -0.95
CA ARG A 23 12.23 3.07 -0.59
C ARG A 23 12.50 4.43 0.06
N GLY A 24 13.10 4.42 1.25
CA GLY A 24 13.44 5.63 2.01
C GLY A 24 12.30 6.24 2.84
N ILE A 25 11.08 5.70 2.76
CA ILE A 25 9.93 6.22 3.52
C ILE A 25 9.91 5.61 4.93
N ARG A 26 10.13 6.46 5.96
CA ARG A 26 9.99 6.09 7.38
C ARG A 26 8.54 6.20 7.82
N ARG A 27 8.04 5.18 8.50
CA ARG A 27 6.67 5.12 9.06
C ARG A 27 6.77 4.90 10.57
N PRO A 28 6.23 5.79 11.43
CA PRO A 28 6.24 5.63 12.89
C PRO A 28 5.10 4.72 13.39
N TYR A 29 4.58 3.82 12.55
CA TYR A 29 3.45 2.95 12.84
C TYR A 29 3.61 1.60 12.12
N THR A 30 2.90 0.59 12.60
CA THR A 30 3.01 -0.78 12.08
C THR A 30 1.99 -1.08 10.98
N ALA A 31 2.17 -2.21 10.28
CA ALA A 31 1.19 -2.66 9.28
C ALA A 31 -0.13 -3.08 9.95
N GLU A 32 -0.04 -3.61 11.16
CA GLU A 32 -1.13 -3.99 12.04
C GLU A 32 -2.00 -2.79 12.41
N ASP A 33 -1.38 -1.65 12.72
CA ASP A 33 -2.10 -0.40 13.03
C ASP A 33 -2.94 0.08 11.85
N VAL A 34 -2.38 0.02 10.64
CA VAL A 34 -3.09 0.39 9.41
C VAL A 34 -4.30 -0.52 9.19
N LEU A 35 -4.12 -1.84 9.34
CA LEU A 35 -5.19 -2.83 9.18
C LEU A 35 -6.28 -2.71 10.26
N ARG A 36 -5.89 -2.33 11.49
CA ARG A 36 -6.83 -2.05 12.58
C ARG A 36 -7.75 -0.88 12.23
N LEU A 37 -7.22 0.18 11.61
CA LEU A 37 -7.97 1.39 11.27
C LEU A 37 -8.73 1.30 9.94
N ARG A 38 -8.29 0.44 9.00
CA ARG A 38 -8.90 0.31 7.67
C ARG A 38 -10.35 -0.21 7.71
N GLY A 39 -10.74 -0.89 8.78
CA GLY A 39 -12.06 -1.53 8.88
C GLY A 39 -12.17 -2.83 8.06
N ARG A 40 -13.37 -3.40 8.04
CA ARG A 40 -13.65 -4.70 7.39
C ARG A 40 -13.97 -4.57 5.90
N LEU A 41 -14.68 -3.52 5.51
CA LEU A 41 -15.08 -3.28 4.13
C LEU A 41 -13.95 -2.56 3.39
N ARG A 42 -13.48 -3.15 2.29
CA ARG A 42 -12.55 -2.48 1.38
C ARG A 42 -13.34 -1.74 0.31
N ILE A 43 -13.24 -0.42 0.30
CA ILE A 43 -13.75 0.43 -0.78
C ILE A 43 -12.60 0.59 -1.79
N GLU A 44 -12.87 0.28 -3.05
CA GLU A 44 -11.89 0.48 -4.12
C GLU A 44 -11.92 1.94 -4.58
N TYR A 45 -10.75 2.59 -4.61
CA TYR A 45 -10.59 3.97 -5.04
C TYR A 45 -9.91 4.01 -6.41
N THR A 46 -10.62 3.56 -7.45
CA THR A 46 -10.05 3.30 -8.78
C THR A 46 -9.28 4.49 -9.36
N LEU A 47 -9.86 5.70 -9.32
CA LEU A 47 -9.21 6.91 -9.85
C LEU A 47 -7.96 7.29 -9.04
N ALA A 48 -8.02 7.17 -7.71
CA ALA A 48 -6.88 7.50 -6.85
C ALA A 48 -5.72 6.51 -7.06
N ARG A 49 -6.04 5.21 -7.23
CA ARG A 49 -5.05 4.17 -7.52
C ARG A 49 -4.36 4.44 -8.87
N LEU A 50 -5.14 4.56 -9.94
CA LEU A 50 -4.60 4.78 -11.29
C LEU A 50 -3.83 6.10 -11.39
N GLY A 51 -4.33 7.18 -10.77
CA GLY A 51 -3.67 8.48 -10.76
C GLY A 51 -2.32 8.45 -10.03
N ALA A 52 -2.25 7.82 -8.86
CA ALA A 52 -1.01 7.69 -8.09
C ALA A 52 0.04 6.82 -8.81
N GLU A 53 -0.38 5.72 -9.43
CA GLU A 53 0.47 4.87 -10.26
C GLU A 53 1.04 5.65 -11.46
N LYS A 54 0.18 6.32 -12.23
CA LYS A 54 0.59 7.11 -13.39
C LYS A 54 1.55 8.24 -13.00
N LEU A 55 1.22 9.01 -11.97
CA LEU A 55 2.06 10.11 -11.50
C LEU A 55 3.42 9.60 -11.04
N TRP A 56 3.46 8.51 -10.28
CA TRP A 56 4.72 7.91 -9.86
C TRP A 56 5.58 7.50 -11.05
N HIS A 57 4.99 6.87 -12.07
CA HIS A 57 5.72 6.52 -13.28
C HIS A 57 6.27 7.74 -14.01
N LEU A 58 5.49 8.81 -14.17
CA LEU A 58 5.94 10.05 -14.81
C LEU A 58 7.08 10.73 -14.03
N MET A 59 7.07 10.66 -12.69
CA MET A 59 8.16 11.23 -11.89
C MET A 59 9.47 10.46 -11.98
N HIS A 60 9.44 9.17 -12.35
CA HIS A 60 10.62 8.30 -12.41
C HIS A 60 11.01 7.94 -13.84
N ARG A 61 10.22 8.37 -14.81
CA ARG A 61 10.49 8.29 -16.23
C ARG A 61 10.44 9.72 -16.74
N GLU A 62 11.56 10.41 -16.62
CA GLU A 62 11.88 11.49 -17.54
C GLU A 62 12.01 10.85 -18.93
N ASP A 63 11.49 11.51 -19.96
CA ASP A 63 11.73 11.12 -21.35
C ASP A 63 13.25 11.01 -21.64
#